data_AF-A0A1G8P953-F1
#
_entry.id   AF-A0A1G8P953-F1
#
_cell.length_a   1.000
_cell.length_b   1.000
_cell.length_c   1.000
_cell.angle_alpha   90.00
_cell.angle_beta   90.00
_cell.angle_gamma   90.00
#
_symmetry.space_group_name_H-M   'P 1'
#
loop_
_entity.id
_entity.type
_entity.pdbx_description
1 polymer ?
#
loop_
_entity_poly.entity_id
_entity_poly.type
_entity_poly.pdbx_seq_one_letter_code
_entity_poly.pdbx_strand_id
1 'polypeptide(L)' 'MTKKPLHLLVNILFLTAFLLVTFFGIGPVLLADGSMQERLFILLVVLLILTGLLLLLRYVKSKMP' A
#
# COMPACT_ATOMS: atom_id res chain seq x y z
N MET A 1 -12.56 16.51 -22.73
CA MET A 1 -12.09 16.58 -21.32
C MET A 1 -10.78 15.79 -21.24
N THR A 2 -9.66 16.46 -20.97
CA THR A 2 -8.35 15.81 -20.88
C THR A 2 -8.40 14.70 -19.82
N LYS A 3 -7.87 13.49 -20.09
CA LYS A 3 -7.89 12.36 -19.12
C LYS A 3 -6.86 12.50 -17.99
N LYS A 4 -5.97 13.50 -18.10
CA LYS A 4 -4.94 13.86 -17.12
C LYS A 4 -5.44 13.93 -15.65
N PRO A 5 -6.57 14.61 -15.32
CA PRO A 5 -7.13 14.62 -13.97
C PRO A 5 -7.44 13.23 -13.40
N LEU A 6 -7.91 12.29 -14.23
CA LEU A 6 -8.26 10.94 -13.77
C LEU A 6 -7.01 10.14 -13.37
N HIS A 7 -5.94 10.22 -14.16
CA HIS A 7 -4.65 9.60 -13.81
C HIS A 7 -4.05 10.22 -12.54
N LEU A 8 -4.17 11.55 -12.39
CA LEU A 8 -3.71 12.24 -11.18
C LEU A 8 -4.47 11.74 -9.94
N LEU A 9 -5.79 11.65 -10.02
CA LEU A 9 -6.64 11.18 -8.94
C LEU A 9 -6.26 9.76 -8.51
N VAL A 10 -6.07 8.84 -9.46
CA VAL A 10 -5.65 7.46 -9.15
C VAL A 10 -4.26 7.42 -8.53
N ASN A 11 -3.29 8.18 -9.06
CA ASN A 11 -1.96 8.21 -8.45
C ASN A 11 -2.00 8.75 -7.02
N ILE A 12 -2.77 9.81 -6.75
CA ILE A 12 -2.91 10.38 -5.40
C ILE A 12 -3.58 9.38 -4.46
N LEU A 13 -4.66 8.73 -4.90
CA LEU A 13 -5.36 7.74 -4.10
C LEU A 13 -4.44 6.58 -3.69
N PHE A 14 -3.71 6.01 -4.65
CA PHE A 14 -2.77 4.92 -4.36
C PHE A 14 -1.59 5.39 -3.52
N LEU A 15 -1.05 6.59 -3.78
CA LEU A 15 0.01 7.17 -2.96
C LEU A 15 -0.42 7.27 -1.49
N THR A 16 -1.60 7.84 -1.24
CA THR A 16 -2.16 7.93 0.11
C THR A 16 -2.35 6.54 0.73
N ALA A 17 -2.89 5.58 -0.02
CA ALA A 17 -3.04 4.21 0.47
C ALA A 17 -1.68 3.54 0.82
N PHE A 18 -0.65 3.73 -0.02
CA PHE A 18 0.71 3.26 0.27
C PHE A 18 1.28 3.89 1.54
N LEU A 19 1.13 5.21 1.70
CA LEU A 19 1.60 5.93 2.87
C LEU A 19 0.91 5.46 4.14
N LEU A 20 -0.43 5.31 4.10
CA LEU A 20 -1.20 4.83 5.24
C LEU A 20 -0.77 3.41 5.64
N VAL A 21 -0.73 2.46 4.68
CA VAL A 21 -0.33 1.08 4.97
C VAL A 21 1.11 1.00 5.48
N THR A 22 2.02 1.79 4.92
CA THR A 22 3.42 1.80 5.36
C THR A 22 3.52 2.36 6.79
N PHE A 23 2.91 3.52 7.05
CA PHE A 23 3.00 4.18 8.35
C PHE A 23 2.31 3.38 9.46
N PHE A 24 1.06 2.95 9.22
CA PHE A 24 0.29 2.18 10.20
C PHE A 24 0.68 0.71 10.27
N GLY A 25 1.24 0.14 9.20
CA GLY A 25 1.66 -1.26 9.15
C GLY A 25 3.04 -1.48 9.76
N ILE A 26 4.00 -0.59 9.50
CA ILE A 26 5.35 -0.69 10.08
C ILE A 26 5.34 -0.31 11.58
N GLY A 27 4.43 0.55 12.02
CA GLY A 27 4.29 0.95 13.43
C GLY A 27 4.25 -0.24 14.40
N PRO A 28 3.32 -1.20 14.25
CA PRO A 28 3.27 -2.42 15.06
C PRO A 28 4.53 -3.29 14.93
N VAL A 29 5.15 -3.34 13.75
CA VAL A 29 6.41 -4.10 13.55
C VAL A 29 7.55 -3.49 14.37
N LEU A 30 7.59 -2.17 14.53
CA LEU A 30 8.67 -1.48 15.23
C LEU A 30 8.40 -1.27 16.73
N LEU A 31 7.14 -1.05 17.10
CA LEU A 31 6.77 -0.51 18.41
C LEU A 31 5.90 -1.44 19.26
N ALA A 32 5.36 -2.52 18.70
CA ALA A 32 4.59 -3.47 19.51
C ALA A 32 5.53 -4.28 20.41
N ASP A 33 5.13 -4.44 21.66
CA ASP A 33 5.82 -5.28 22.67
C ASP A 33 5.55 -6.78 22.46
N GLY A 34 5.51 -7.19 21.19
CA GLY A 34 5.32 -8.58 20.78
C GLY A 34 6.65 -9.31 20.62
N SER A 35 6.58 -10.64 20.64
CA SER A 35 7.70 -11.51 20.31
C SER A 35 8.21 -11.23 18.88
N MET A 36 9.47 -11.60 18.64
CA MET A 36 10.07 -11.43 17.30
C MET A 36 9.27 -12.17 16.22
N GLN A 37 8.66 -13.31 16.54
CA GLN A 37 7.83 -14.08 15.61
C GLN A 37 6.54 -13.32 15.23
N GLU A 38 5.84 -12.72 16.20
CA GLU A 38 4.63 -11.93 15.94
C GLU A 38 4.94 -10.69 15.07
N ARG A 39 6.06 -10.01 15.36
CA ARG A 39 6.50 -8.84 14.58
C ARG A 39 6.84 -9.22 13.14
N LEU A 40 7.50 -10.35 12.92
CA LEU A 40 7.80 -10.87 11.58
C LEU A 40 6.52 -11.28 10.82
N PHE A 41 5.55 -11.86 11.52
CA PHE A 41 4.26 -12.18 10.94
C PHE A 41 3.50 -10.91 10.50
N ILE A 42 3.45 -9.88 11.36
CA ILE A 42 2.84 -8.60 11.00
C ILE A 42 3.59 -7.98 9.80
N LEU A 43 4.92 -8.02 9.80
CA LEU A 43 5.71 -7.53 8.66
C LEU A 43 5.35 -8.26 7.37
N LEU A 44 5.21 -9.59 7.40
CA LEU A 44 4.77 -10.38 6.25
C LEU A 44 3.40 -9.92 5.74
N VAL A 45 2.43 -9.72 6.64
CA VAL A 45 1.09 -9.22 6.26
C VAL A 45 1.18 -7.83 5.61
N VAL A 46 1.96 -6.91 6.16
CA VAL A 46 2.17 -5.57 5.59
C VAL A 46 2.78 -5.66 4.19
N LEU A 47 3.80 -6.50 4.01
CA LEU A 47 4.43 -6.71 2.70
C LEU A 47 3.46 -7.32 1.67
N LEU A 48 2.59 -8.24 2.08
CA LEU A 48 1.56 -8.79 1.20
C LEU A 48 0.54 -7.73 0.77
N ILE A 49 0.10 -6.87 1.71
CA ILE A 49 -0.82 -5.77 1.39
C ILE A 49 -0.16 -4.78 0.43
N LEU A 50 1.09 -4.35 0.69
CA LEU A 50 1.82 -3.44 -0.18
C LEU A 50 2.03 -4.03 -1.59
N THR A 51 2.34 -5.33 -1.66
CA THR A 51 2.48 -6.06 -2.92
C THR A 51 1.15 -6.10 -3.67
N GLY A 52 0.05 -6.44 -2.98
CA GLY A 52 -1.29 -6.42 -3.54
C GLY A 52 -1.69 -5.04 -4.07
N LEU A 53 -1.38 -3.98 -3.31
CA LEU A 53 -1.64 -2.59 -3.71
C LEU A 53 -0.87 -2.20 -4.97
N LEU A 54 0.38 -2.64 -5.10
CA LEU A 54 1.22 -2.42 -6.28
C LEU A 54 0.65 -3.15 -7.51
N LEU A 55 0.27 -4.41 -7.35
CA LEU A 55 -0.35 -5.20 -8.43
C LEU A 55 -1.69 -4.58 -8.85
N LEU A 56 -2.50 -4.14 -7.90
CA LEU A 56 -3.76 -3.47 -8.17
C LEU A 56 -3.54 -2.15 -8.92
N LEU A 57 -2.57 -1.32 -8.51
CA LEU A 57 -2.21 -0.11 -9.24
C LEU A 57 -1.81 -0.41 -10.69
N ARG A 58 -0.96 -1.43 -10.90
CA ARG A 58 -0.55 -1.86 -12.24
C ARG A 58 -1.75 -2.30 -13.07
N TYR A 59 -2.64 -3.10 -12.49
CA TYR A 59 -3.87 -3.57 -13.13
C TYR A 59 -4.77 -2.39 -13.52
N VAL A 60 -5.06 -1.48 -12.59
CA VAL A 60 -5.91 -0.30 -12.83
C VAL A 60 -5.31 0.57 -13.93
N LYS A 61 -3.99 0.84 -13.87
CA LYS A 61 -3.32 1.64 -14.91
C LYS A 61 -3.30 0.95 -16.26
N SER A 62 -3.22 -0.38 -16.31
CA SER A 62 -3.30 -1.16 -17.56
C SER A 62 -4.67 -1.11 -18.22
N LYS A 63 -5.75 -0.91 -17.44
CA LYS A 63 -7.13 -0.80 -17.95
C LYS A 63 -7.55 0.65 -18.20
N MET A 64 -6.71 1.61 -17.84
CA MET A 64 -7.03 3.02 -17.97
C MET A 64 -6.85 3.46 -19.43
N PRO A 65 -7.84 4.15 -20.01
CA PRO A 65 -7.86 4.48 -21.44
C PRO A 65 -7.15 5.79 -21.78
#